data_AF-A0A5J4UJV5-F1
#
_entry.id   AF-A0A5J4UJV5-F1
#
_cell.length_a   1.000
_cell.length_b   1.000
_cell.length_c   1.000
_cell.angle_alpha   90.00
_cell.angle_beta   90.00
_cell.angle_gamma   90.00
#
_symmetry.space_group_name_H-M   'P 1'
#
loop_
_entity.id
_entity.type
_entity.pdbx_description
1 polymer ?
#
loop_
_entity_poly.entity_id
_entity_poly.type
_entity_poly.pdbx_seq_one_letter_code
_entity_poly.pdbx_strand_id
1 'polypeptide(L)'
;MFEKCTPSNEKDIYYEFRVNSQVDISGYITSGDEEQDPDDDLEEGSDGCIFNVDQTQTIKGTKRTIKGALAGNCTDSNGYLITLLNSIHYESVTINKTRDFPVLIKGGAKDEEQNEIRTVWGVNTSTARIITLLQGNLTLSNIEFKYYQSTTDPEDDQDETIWPWNAIIFAYDEDLDLKFLLEE
;
A
#
# COMPACT_ATOMS: atom_id res chain seq x y z
N MET A 1 -9.25 14.63 -36.83
CA MET A 1 -9.43 13.25 -37.31
C MET A 1 -8.20 12.50 -36.84
N PHE A 2 -8.33 11.70 -35.78
CA PHE A 2 -7.21 11.08 -35.07
C PHE A 2 -6.83 9.78 -35.78
N GLU A 3 -5.77 9.81 -36.60
CA GLU A 3 -5.41 8.68 -37.48
C GLU A 3 -4.29 7.78 -36.94
N LYS A 4 -3.83 7.95 -35.70
CA LYS A 4 -2.78 7.09 -35.11
C LYS A 4 -2.94 6.89 -33.60
N CYS A 5 -4.13 6.48 -33.15
CA CYS A 5 -4.28 5.98 -31.79
C CYS A 5 -3.99 4.48 -31.78
N THR A 6 -2.99 4.04 -31.00
CA THR A 6 -2.87 2.65 -30.58
C THR A 6 -4.17 2.29 -29.84
N PRO A 7 -4.84 1.17 -30.15
CA PRO A 7 -6.14 0.88 -29.55
C PRO A 7 -6.01 0.77 -28.03
N SER A 8 -6.82 1.56 -27.32
CA SER A 8 -7.16 1.34 -25.92
C SER A 8 -7.72 -0.08 -25.77
N ASN A 9 -7.18 -0.87 -24.85
CA ASN A 9 -7.81 -2.12 -24.42
C ASN A 9 -8.93 -1.79 -23.40
N GLU A 10 -9.70 -2.78 -22.93
CA GLU A 10 -10.85 -2.55 -22.03
C GLU A 10 -10.51 -1.90 -20.67
N LYS A 11 -9.22 -1.79 -20.31
CA LYS A 11 -8.77 -1.30 -18.99
C LYS A 11 -7.91 -0.02 -19.04
N ASP A 12 -7.44 0.41 -20.21
CA ASP A 12 -6.49 1.52 -20.34
C ASP A 12 -6.97 2.59 -21.31
N ILE A 13 -7.05 3.83 -20.83
CA ILE A 13 -7.32 5.03 -21.65
C ILE A 13 -6.00 5.74 -21.91
N TYR A 14 -5.54 5.75 -23.16
CA TYR A 14 -4.42 6.58 -23.58
C TYR A 14 -4.83 8.05 -23.65
N TYR A 15 -4.02 8.96 -23.09
CA TYR A 15 -4.21 10.40 -23.20
C TYR A 15 -2.95 11.10 -23.70
N GLU A 16 -3.16 12.18 -24.44
CA GLU A 16 -2.10 13.04 -24.98
C GLU A 16 -2.56 14.50 -24.91
N PHE A 17 -1.81 15.32 -24.18
CA PHE A 17 -1.99 16.77 -24.16
C PHE A 17 -1.00 17.41 -25.12
N ARG A 18 -1.53 18.26 -26.00
CA ARG A 18 -0.74 19.01 -26.99
C ARG A 18 -0.88 20.51 -26.80
N VAL A 19 0.24 21.21 -26.86
CA VAL A 19 0.30 22.68 -26.92
C VAL A 19 0.86 23.07 -28.29
N ASN A 20 0.15 23.93 -29.03
CA ASN A 20 0.54 24.34 -30.39
C ASN A 20 0.85 23.16 -31.33
N SER A 21 0.04 22.10 -31.24
CA SER A 21 0.19 20.86 -32.03
C SER A 21 1.43 20.01 -31.70
N GLN A 22 2.27 20.42 -30.76
CA GLN A 22 3.36 19.62 -30.21
C GLN A 22 2.90 18.86 -28.96
N VAL A 23 3.37 17.63 -28.79
CA VAL A 23 3.09 16.81 -27.61
C VAL A 23 3.82 17.42 -26.42
N ASP A 24 3.07 17.72 -25.36
CA ASP A 24 3.58 18.26 -24.11
C ASP A 24 3.70 17.14 -23.06
N ILE A 25 2.61 16.38 -22.87
CA ILE A 25 2.59 15.19 -22.02
C ILE A 25 1.66 14.13 -22.60
N SER A 26 2.02 12.86 -22.46
CA SER A 26 1.16 11.72 -22.80
C SER A 26 1.31 10.61 -21.78
N GLY A 27 0.27 9.82 -21.57
CA GLY A 27 0.29 8.71 -20.63
C GLY A 27 -0.94 7.82 -20.76
N TYR A 28 -1.11 6.94 -19.78
CA TYR A 28 -2.26 6.06 -19.68
C TYR A 28 -3.00 6.33 -18.38
N ILE A 29 -4.33 6.37 -18.45
CA ILE A 29 -5.24 6.29 -17.31
C ILE A 29 -5.76 4.86 -17.32
N THR A 30 -5.28 4.04 -16.39
CA THR A 30 -5.77 2.68 -16.21
C THR A 30 -6.97 2.70 -15.28
N SER A 31 -8.14 2.26 -15.77
CA SER A 31 -9.25 1.89 -14.91
C SER A 31 -8.98 0.48 -14.38
N GLY A 32 -8.41 0.40 -13.18
CA GLY A 32 -8.35 -0.85 -12.44
C GLY A 32 -9.61 -1.00 -11.59
N ASP A 33 -10.33 -2.12 -11.73
CA ASP A 33 -10.89 -2.75 -10.53
C ASP A 33 -9.70 -3.11 -9.63
N GLU A 34 -9.83 -3.03 -8.30
CA GLU A 34 -8.78 -3.53 -7.38
C GLU A 34 -8.38 -4.94 -7.80
N GLU A 35 -7.23 -5.11 -8.44
CA GLU A 35 -6.69 -6.43 -8.70
C GLU A 35 -6.34 -7.02 -7.33
N GLN A 36 -7.23 -7.89 -6.83
CA GLN A 36 -6.84 -8.90 -5.86
C GLN A 36 -5.82 -9.78 -6.56
N ASP A 37 -4.60 -9.79 -6.01
CA ASP A 37 -3.56 -10.69 -6.47
C ASP A 37 -4.14 -12.11 -6.34
N PRO A 38 -4.20 -12.91 -7.41
CA PRO A 38 -4.80 -14.24 -7.36
C PRO A 38 -4.10 -15.22 -6.39
N ASP A 39 -2.96 -14.82 -5.83
CA ASP A 39 -2.20 -15.54 -4.81
C ASP A 39 -2.33 -14.93 -3.39
N ASP A 40 -3.22 -13.94 -3.19
CA ASP A 40 -3.65 -13.53 -1.85
C ASP A 40 -4.40 -14.72 -1.22
N ASP A 41 -3.72 -15.47 -0.35
CA ASP A 41 -4.36 -16.42 0.57
C ASP A 41 -5.35 -15.64 1.45
N LEU A 42 -6.58 -15.49 0.94
CA LEU A 42 -7.74 -14.93 1.64
C LEU A 42 -8.27 -15.91 2.70
N GLU A 43 -7.38 -16.54 3.46
CA GLU A 43 -7.81 -17.28 4.63
C GLU A 43 -8.39 -16.28 5.63
N GLU A 44 -9.67 -16.41 5.98
CA GLU A 44 -10.25 -15.63 7.07
C GLU A 44 -9.56 -16.03 8.38
N GLY A 45 -9.09 -15.05 9.17
CA GLY A 45 -8.51 -15.31 10.48
C GLY A 45 -9.55 -15.84 11.46
N SER A 46 -9.25 -16.93 12.16
CA SER A 46 -10.20 -17.61 13.05
C SER A 46 -10.15 -17.18 14.53
N ASP A 47 -9.25 -16.28 14.94
CA ASP A 47 -9.10 -15.87 16.35
C ASP A 47 -8.81 -14.37 16.48
N GLY A 48 -9.87 -13.57 16.65
CA GLY A 48 -9.76 -12.13 16.84
C GLY A 48 -9.21 -11.39 15.62
N CYS A 49 -9.10 -10.07 15.73
CA CYS A 49 -8.61 -9.21 14.66
C CYS A 49 -7.11 -8.93 14.80
N ILE A 50 -6.37 -9.89 15.36
CA ILE A 50 -4.95 -9.77 15.68
C ILE A 50 -4.16 -10.63 14.69
N PHE A 51 -3.30 -9.99 13.91
CA PHE A 51 -2.60 -10.63 12.81
C PHE A 51 -1.11 -10.36 12.88
N ASN A 52 -0.34 -11.41 12.67
CA ASN A 52 1.07 -11.30 12.33
C ASN A 52 1.20 -11.42 10.81
N VAL A 53 1.95 -10.53 10.20
CA VAL A 53 2.25 -10.54 8.76
C VAL A 53 3.72 -10.92 8.58
N ASP A 54 3.94 -12.04 7.91
CA ASP A 54 5.24 -12.51 7.45
C ASP A 54 5.17 -12.71 5.93
N GLN A 55 5.66 -11.72 5.20
CA GLN A 55 5.71 -11.73 3.74
C GLN A 55 6.57 -12.88 3.20
N THR A 56 7.52 -13.38 4.00
CA THR A 56 8.35 -14.53 3.60
C THR A 56 7.69 -15.89 3.86
N GLN A 57 6.57 -15.92 4.61
CA GLN A 57 5.82 -17.13 4.95
C GLN A 57 6.66 -18.23 5.61
N THR A 58 7.66 -17.84 6.39
CA THR A 58 8.50 -18.74 7.17
C THR A 58 7.84 -19.16 8.48
N ILE A 59 6.92 -18.35 9.01
CA ILE A 59 6.24 -18.58 10.28
C ILE A 59 4.80 -19.06 10.04
N LYS A 60 4.47 -20.25 10.54
CA LYS A 60 3.11 -20.81 10.42
C LYS A 60 2.07 -19.97 11.17
N GLY A 61 0.87 -19.85 10.57
CA GLY A 61 -0.26 -19.12 11.17
C GLY A 61 -0.17 -17.60 11.00
N THR A 62 0.75 -17.11 10.17
CA THR A 62 0.86 -15.69 9.80
C THR A 62 0.15 -15.44 8.47
N LYS A 63 -0.25 -14.19 8.24
CA LYS A 63 -0.69 -13.72 6.93
C LYS A 63 0.51 -13.34 6.07
N ARG A 64 0.40 -13.49 4.76
CA ARG A 64 1.44 -13.05 3.81
C ARG A 64 1.41 -11.53 3.61
N THR A 65 0.22 -10.96 3.61
CA THR A 65 -0.04 -9.57 3.25
C THR A 65 -0.87 -8.88 4.34
N ILE A 66 -0.71 -7.57 4.47
CA ILE A 66 -1.58 -6.71 5.28
C ILE A 66 -3.00 -6.74 4.72
N LYS A 67 -3.15 -6.76 3.39
CA LYS A 67 -4.43 -6.95 2.71
C LYS A 67 -5.12 -8.26 3.13
N GLY A 68 -4.37 -9.36 3.23
CA GLY A 68 -4.87 -10.63 3.76
C GLY A 68 -5.26 -10.55 5.24
N ALA A 69 -4.53 -9.78 6.06
CA ALA A 69 -4.92 -9.51 7.45
C ALA A 69 -6.18 -8.62 7.58
N LEU A 70 -6.41 -7.76 6.60
CA LEU A 70 -7.62 -6.94 6.50
C LEU A 70 -8.76 -7.66 5.77
N ALA A 71 -8.53 -8.85 5.21
CA ALA A 71 -9.55 -9.67 4.58
C ALA A 71 -10.50 -10.21 5.67
N GLY A 72 -11.81 -9.97 5.49
CA GLY A 72 -12.82 -10.32 6.48
C GLY A 72 -13.20 -9.17 7.43
N ASN A 73 -14.31 -9.38 8.13
CA ASN A 73 -14.86 -8.41 9.07
C ASN A 73 -14.31 -8.63 10.47
N CYS A 74 -13.82 -7.56 11.08
CA CYS A 74 -13.47 -7.57 12.49
C CYS A 74 -14.73 -7.47 13.36
N THR A 75 -14.75 -8.19 14.47
CA THR A 75 -15.81 -8.09 15.49
C THR A 75 -15.28 -7.60 16.84
N ASP A 76 -13.96 -7.44 16.98
CA ASP A 76 -13.31 -6.91 18.18
C ASP A 76 -13.38 -5.38 18.19
N SER A 77 -13.88 -4.79 19.28
CA SER A 77 -13.95 -3.34 19.44
C SER A 77 -12.58 -2.64 19.45
N ASN A 78 -11.49 -3.37 19.69
CA ASN A 78 -10.13 -2.84 19.54
C ASN A 78 -9.70 -2.75 18.06
N GLY A 79 -10.50 -3.27 17.14
CA GLY A 79 -10.22 -3.26 15.72
C GLY A 79 -9.09 -4.20 15.31
N TYR A 80 -8.50 -3.93 14.14
CA TYR A 80 -7.44 -4.72 13.56
C TYR A 80 -6.08 -4.36 14.19
N LEU A 81 -5.37 -5.36 14.72
CA LEU A 81 -4.02 -5.22 15.27
C LEU A 81 -3.05 -6.03 14.41
N ILE A 82 -2.30 -5.36 13.55
CA ILE A 82 -1.40 -5.98 12.57
C ILE A 82 0.05 -5.73 12.97
N THR A 83 0.83 -6.80 13.15
CA THR A 83 2.27 -6.74 13.44
C THR A 83 3.07 -7.26 12.24
N LEU A 84 3.95 -6.43 11.70
CA LEU A 84 4.87 -6.79 10.62
C LEU A 84 6.09 -7.50 11.21
N LEU A 85 6.39 -8.70 10.73
CA LEU A 85 7.48 -9.53 11.26
C LEU A 85 8.78 -9.39 10.48
N ASN A 86 8.74 -8.86 9.26
CA ASN A 86 9.93 -8.71 8.42
C ASN A 86 10.57 -7.32 8.58
N SER A 87 11.88 -7.25 8.37
CA SER A 87 12.63 -5.98 8.33
C SER A 87 12.34 -5.16 7.08
N ILE A 88 11.85 -5.79 6.02
CA ILE A 88 11.40 -5.13 4.80
C ILE A 88 10.04 -5.72 4.42
N HIS A 89 9.08 -4.83 4.16
CA HIS A 89 7.75 -5.17 3.70
C HIS A 89 7.44 -4.42 2.41
N TYR A 90 6.98 -5.13 1.38
CA TYR A 90 6.60 -4.54 0.10
C TYR A 90 5.12 -4.78 -0.17
N GLU A 91 4.30 -3.72 -0.09
CA GLU A 91 2.87 -3.83 -0.33
C GLU A 91 2.25 -2.45 -0.55
N SER A 92 1.26 -2.36 -1.44
CA SER A 92 0.34 -1.24 -1.54
C SER A 92 -1.01 -1.64 -0.95
N VAL A 93 -1.53 -0.90 0.01
CA VAL A 93 -2.77 -1.25 0.73
C VAL A 93 -3.85 -0.18 0.62
N THR A 94 -5.10 -0.63 0.48
CA THR A 94 -6.29 0.21 0.65
C THR A 94 -6.93 -0.08 2.00
N ILE A 95 -7.02 0.93 2.86
CA ILE A 95 -7.75 0.87 4.12
C ILE A 95 -9.14 1.44 3.91
N ASN A 96 -10.12 0.55 4.01
CA ASN A 96 -11.54 0.85 3.82
C ASN A 96 -12.34 0.15 4.92
N LYS A 97 -12.18 0.61 6.16
CA LYS A 97 -12.81 0.00 7.35
C LYS A 97 -13.67 1.01 8.09
N THR A 98 -14.72 0.53 8.75
CA THR A 98 -15.57 1.39 9.58
C THR A 98 -14.78 1.90 10.80
N ARG A 99 -15.10 3.10 11.28
CA ARG A 99 -14.40 3.71 12.43
C ARG A 99 -14.53 2.93 13.74
N ASP A 100 -15.58 2.12 13.87
CA ASP A 100 -15.82 1.24 15.02
C ASP A 100 -14.76 0.14 15.15
N PHE A 101 -14.01 -0.14 14.07
CA PHE A 101 -12.97 -1.16 14.01
C PHE A 101 -11.67 -0.49 13.50
N PRO A 102 -10.96 0.26 14.37
CA PRO A 102 -9.74 0.96 13.99
C PRO A 102 -8.66 -0.02 13.49
N VAL A 103 -7.71 0.47 12.68
CA VAL A 103 -6.60 -0.33 12.17
C VAL A 103 -5.30 0.18 12.78
N LEU A 104 -4.59 -0.68 13.49
CA LEU A 104 -3.20 -0.46 13.92
C LEU A 104 -2.29 -1.35 13.08
N ILE A 105 -1.32 -0.74 12.39
CA ILE A 105 -0.24 -1.48 11.72
C ILE A 105 1.06 -1.06 12.41
N LYS A 106 1.79 -2.04 12.93
CA LYS A 106 3.05 -1.77 13.63
C LYS A 106 4.20 -2.65 13.14
N GLY A 107 5.40 -2.08 13.10
CA GLY A 107 6.65 -2.83 13.06
C GLY A 107 7.12 -3.19 14.48
N GLY A 108 8.43 -3.35 14.67
CA GLY A 108 9.00 -3.60 16.00
C GLY A 108 8.77 -5.01 16.55
N ALA A 109 8.49 -5.98 15.68
CA ALA A 109 8.49 -7.38 16.09
C ALA A 109 9.86 -7.77 16.67
N LYS A 110 9.89 -8.68 17.64
CA LYS A 110 11.14 -9.15 18.23
C LYS A 110 11.70 -10.31 17.43
N ASP A 111 13.00 -10.26 17.13
CA ASP A 111 13.74 -11.41 16.61
C ASP A 111 13.97 -12.48 17.70
N GLU A 112 14.64 -13.57 17.33
CA GLU A 112 14.99 -14.67 18.24
C GLU A 112 15.86 -14.19 19.42
N GLU A 113 16.63 -13.12 19.23
CA GLU A 113 17.52 -12.51 20.22
C GLU A 113 16.84 -11.42 21.06
N GLN A 114 15.52 -11.23 20.89
CA GLN A 114 14.70 -10.20 21.56
C GLN A 114 15.00 -8.75 21.16
N ASN A 115 15.71 -8.53 20.05
CA ASN A 115 15.91 -7.21 19.49
C ASN A 115 14.68 -6.79 18.66
N GLU A 116 14.35 -5.50 18.70
CA GLU A 116 13.28 -4.96 17.85
C GLU A 116 13.73 -4.89 16.40
N ILE A 117 12.95 -5.50 15.53
CA ILE A 117 13.10 -5.44 14.09
C ILE A 117 12.56 -4.09 13.63
N ARG A 118 13.44 -3.28 13.03
CA ARG A 118 13.02 -2.07 12.30
C ARG A 118 12.42 -2.48 10.97
N THR A 119 11.13 -2.24 10.81
CA THR A 119 10.42 -2.55 9.57
C THR A 119 10.47 -1.36 8.63
N VAL A 120 11.00 -1.60 7.43
CA VAL A 120 10.98 -0.66 6.32
C VAL A 120 9.87 -1.08 5.35
N TRP A 121 8.87 -0.24 5.14
CA TRP A 121 7.75 -0.48 4.23
C TRP A 121 7.93 0.30 2.92
N GLY A 122 7.92 -0.40 1.79
CA GLY A 122 7.92 0.17 0.45
C GLY A 122 6.94 -0.53 -0.51
N VAL A 123 7.16 -0.30 -1.80
CA VAL A 123 6.53 -1.03 -2.91
C VAL A 123 7.60 -1.56 -3.85
N ASN A 124 7.32 -2.68 -4.51
CA ASN A 124 8.21 -3.32 -5.48
C ASN A 124 7.56 -3.44 -6.87
N THR A 125 6.43 -2.75 -7.08
CA THR A 125 5.73 -2.61 -8.37
C THR A 125 5.37 -1.13 -8.59
N SER A 126 5.06 -0.75 -9.83
CA SER A 126 4.64 0.61 -10.13
C SER A 126 3.26 0.88 -9.52
N THR A 127 3.22 1.50 -8.34
CA THR A 127 1.99 1.86 -7.65
C THR A 127 1.94 3.36 -7.37
N ALA A 128 0.73 3.90 -7.27
CA ALA A 128 0.56 5.31 -6.92
C ALA A 128 1.02 5.59 -5.49
N ARG A 129 0.67 4.69 -4.56
CA ARG A 129 0.85 4.85 -3.13
C ARG A 129 1.32 3.57 -2.45
N ILE A 130 1.82 3.70 -1.22
CA ILE A 130 2.01 2.59 -0.29
C ILE A 130 0.71 2.38 0.50
N ILE A 131 0.07 3.46 0.96
CA ILE A 131 -1.20 3.40 1.70
C ILE A 131 -2.23 4.35 1.08
N THR A 132 -3.43 3.82 0.83
CA THR A 132 -4.63 4.59 0.49
C THR A 132 -5.65 4.41 1.62
N LEU A 133 -5.95 5.48 2.37
CA LEU A 133 -6.96 5.46 3.43
C LEU A 133 -8.24 6.13 2.91
N LEU A 134 -9.25 5.31 2.59
CA LEU A 134 -10.54 5.77 2.08
C LEU A 134 -11.54 6.07 3.21
N GLN A 135 -11.51 5.27 4.27
CA GLN A 135 -12.28 5.50 5.49
C GLN A 135 -11.70 4.71 6.66
N GLY A 136 -11.99 5.20 7.87
CA GLY A 136 -11.64 4.56 9.13
C GLY A 136 -10.62 5.35 9.94
N ASN A 137 -10.11 4.69 10.98
CA ASN A 137 -9.02 5.20 11.81
C ASN A 137 -7.79 4.34 11.56
N LEU A 138 -6.66 4.97 11.19
CA LEU A 138 -5.39 4.27 10.97
C LEU A 138 -4.32 4.82 11.92
N THR A 139 -3.69 3.92 12.67
CA THR A 139 -2.50 4.19 13.45
C THR A 139 -1.34 3.40 12.87
N LEU A 140 -0.20 4.08 12.67
CA LEU A 140 1.06 3.46 12.29
C LEU A 140 2.09 3.67 13.41
N SER A 141 2.82 2.61 13.75
CA SER A 141 3.82 2.67 14.81
C SER A 141 5.08 1.87 14.44
N ASN A 142 6.25 2.43 14.72
CA ASN A 142 7.55 1.78 14.51
C ASN A 142 7.76 1.24 13.07
N ILE A 143 7.43 2.06 12.07
CA ILE A 143 7.58 1.75 10.65
C ILE A 143 8.35 2.89 9.98
N GLU A 144 9.39 2.54 9.25
CA GLU A 144 10.07 3.44 8.32
C GLU A 144 9.51 3.24 6.91
N PHE A 145 9.37 4.31 6.13
CA PHE A 145 8.93 4.19 4.74
C PHE A 145 10.11 4.32 3.79
N LYS A 146 10.22 3.38 2.84
CA LYS A 146 11.16 3.50 1.72
C LYS A 146 10.56 4.40 0.66
N TYR A 147 11.11 5.59 0.51
CA TYR A 147 10.81 6.52 -0.57
C TYR A 147 12.11 7.12 -1.12
N TYR A 148 12.08 7.55 -2.37
CA TYR A 148 13.16 8.34 -2.96
C TYR A 148 12.72 9.79 -3.07
N GLN A 149 13.59 10.73 -2.70
CA GLN A 149 13.40 12.14 -3.06
C GLN A 149 14.17 12.34 -4.34
N SER A 150 13.48 12.61 -5.45
CA SER A 150 14.14 12.91 -6.73
C SER A 150 15.17 14.02 -6.51
N THR A 151 16.44 13.67 -6.56
CA THR A 151 17.53 14.63 -6.69
C THR A 151 17.57 15.02 -8.16
N THR A 152 17.94 16.26 -8.45
CA THR A 152 18.01 16.82 -9.81
C THR A 152 19.12 16.21 -10.66
N ASP A 153 19.71 15.08 -10.26
CA ASP A 153 20.80 14.42 -10.97
C ASP A 153 20.26 13.19 -11.72
N PRO A 154 20.01 13.30 -13.03
CA PRO A 154 19.36 12.26 -13.81
C PRO A 154 20.27 11.03 -14.11
N GLU A 155 21.53 11.02 -13.64
CA GLU A 155 22.51 9.96 -13.95
C GLU A 155 22.80 8.97 -12.80
N ASP A 156 22.30 9.19 -11.58
CA ASP A 156 22.47 8.22 -10.48
C ASP A 156 21.17 7.42 -10.25
N ASP A 157 21.19 6.15 -10.67
CA ASP A 157 20.40 5.03 -10.11
C ASP A 157 18.90 4.90 -10.43
N GLN A 158 18.37 5.53 -11.48
CA GLN A 158 16.95 5.33 -11.86
C GLN A 158 16.60 3.99 -12.53
N ASP A 159 17.57 3.10 -12.78
CA ASP A 159 17.30 1.90 -13.59
C ASP A 159 16.73 0.70 -12.83
N GLU A 160 16.69 0.67 -11.49
CA GLU A 160 16.24 -0.54 -10.77
C GLU A 160 15.36 -0.33 -9.52
N THR A 161 15.18 0.90 -9.02
CA THR A 161 14.46 1.12 -7.74
C THR A 161 12.99 1.51 -7.97
N ILE A 162 12.08 0.62 -7.58
CA ILE A 162 10.63 0.82 -7.66
C ILE A 162 10.11 1.57 -6.41
N TRP A 163 9.25 2.58 -6.63
CA TRP A 163 8.80 3.54 -5.60
C TRP A 163 7.40 4.09 -5.95
N PRO A 164 6.63 4.60 -4.96
CA PRO A 164 5.30 5.13 -5.24
C PRO A 164 5.39 6.43 -6.06
N TRP A 165 4.69 6.51 -7.19
CA TRP A 165 4.81 7.65 -8.11
C TRP A 165 3.97 8.88 -7.72
N ASN A 166 3.07 8.76 -6.74
CA ASN A 166 2.18 9.85 -6.30
C ASN A 166 2.47 10.32 -4.87
N ALA A 167 2.35 9.42 -3.90
CA ALA A 167 2.48 9.75 -2.47
C ALA A 167 2.79 8.49 -1.66
N ILE A 168 3.46 8.61 -0.52
CA ILE A 168 3.63 7.48 0.42
C ILE A 168 2.26 7.06 0.97
N ILE A 169 1.53 8.04 1.51
CA ILE A 169 0.20 7.85 2.10
C ILE A 169 -0.75 8.88 1.46
N PHE A 170 -1.91 8.40 1.01
CA PHE A 170 -3.00 9.24 0.54
C PHE A 170 -4.23 8.96 1.39
N ALA A 171 -4.75 9.99 2.04
CA ALA A 171 -6.01 9.94 2.77
C ALA A 171 -7.07 10.69 1.99
N TYR A 172 -8.22 10.06 1.78
CA TYR A 172 -9.38 10.67 1.14
C TYR A 172 -10.50 10.81 2.16
N ASP A 173 -11.01 12.02 2.32
CA ASP A 173 -11.97 12.34 3.36
C ASP A 173 -13.11 13.19 2.79
N GLU A 174 -14.20 12.53 2.38
CA GLU A 174 -15.41 13.24 1.93
C GLU A 174 -16.15 13.91 3.09
N ASP A 175 -15.94 13.41 4.33
CA ASP A 175 -16.70 13.78 5.53
C ASP A 175 -15.88 14.62 6.54
N LEU A 176 -14.60 14.91 6.27
CA LEU A 176 -13.66 15.67 7.11
C LEU A 176 -13.38 15.09 8.52
N ASP A 177 -13.47 13.77 8.69
CA ASP A 177 -13.43 13.10 9.98
C ASP A 177 -12.33 12.02 10.10
N LEU A 178 -11.40 11.99 9.14
CA LEU A 178 -10.37 10.96 9.05
C LEU A 178 -9.26 11.19 10.08
N LYS A 179 -8.90 10.14 10.82
CA LYS A 179 -7.86 10.19 11.87
C LYS A 179 -6.67 9.34 11.49
N PHE A 180 -5.52 10.00 11.47
CA PHE A 180 -4.22 9.40 11.18
C PHE A 180 -3.25 9.77 12.30
N LEU A 181 -2.61 8.76 12.90
CA LEU A 181 -1.65 8.93 13.98
C LEU A 181 -0.34 8.20 13.65
N LEU A 182 0.77 8.90 13.83
CA LEU A 182 2.13 8.36 13.78
C LEU A 182 2.67 8.34 15.22
N GLU A 183 3.07 7.16 15.68
CA GLU A 183 3.66 6.97 17.00
C GLU A 183 5.11 6.50 16.85
N GLU A 184 6.04 7.20 17.52
CA GLU A 184 7.45 6.83 17.65
C GLU A 184 7.66 5.71 18.67
#